data_AF-A0AAZ1XYF6-F1
#
_entry.id   AF-A0AAZ1XYF6-F1
#
_cell.length_a   1.000
_cell.length_b   1.000
_cell.length_c   1.000
_cell.angle_alpha   90.00
_cell.angle_beta   90.00
_cell.angle_gamma   90.00
#
_symmetry.space_group_name_H-M   'P 1'
#
loop_
_entity.id
_entity.type
_entity.pdbx_description
1 polymer ?
#
loop_
_entity_poly.entity_id
_entity_poly.type
_entity_poly.pdbx_seq_one_letter_code
_entity_poly.pdbx_strand_id
1 'polypeptide(L)'
;MKSLSMPHPRDDCSTPCSLADTDILSSAESTSSDSSLRSQPWPLKFQIPEFSYEVQFQLEQGNQAFLNNGTLLHPSTKLKSDILQSLASEMAKYKIYPSSAEFDNVAEALITKYPCLKEKGSVTGYYGWKISLKYKMANYRTRLRNIGCQELTINSVKEKRSGMGPGPNQVKKPRKAEVNFCPDYPPGETKESLEEERKALLLEVKKKNNDQLIKRKMEKTFAYRRQEIIKGMPFIAEVKNRWPALFSETEVVAEFTRITMVPLLSTFMAKLDRYADHLLRVFKKKGGTAKRIIST
;
A
#
# COMPACT_ATOMS: atom_id res chain seq x y z
N MET A 1 44.03 -67.61 30.01
CA MET A 1 44.36 -66.17 29.98
C MET A 1 43.20 -65.38 29.40
N LYS A 2 42.50 -64.61 30.23
CA LYS A 2 42.15 -63.20 29.96
C LYS A 2 41.39 -62.66 31.17
N SER A 3 41.88 -61.52 31.60
CA SER A 3 41.78 -60.88 32.90
C SER A 3 40.46 -60.13 33.12
N LEU A 4 39.97 -60.22 34.36
CA LEU A 4 39.07 -59.28 35.01
C LEU A 4 39.75 -57.91 35.18
N SER A 5 39.02 -56.81 34.97
CA SER A 5 39.21 -55.54 35.67
C SER A 5 37.98 -54.63 35.50
N MET A 6 37.52 -54.12 36.63
CA MET A 6 36.56 -53.02 36.86
C MET A 6 37.25 -52.10 37.91
N PRO A 7 36.71 -50.91 38.24
CA PRO A 7 36.60 -49.69 37.43
C PRO A 7 37.23 -48.48 38.18
N HIS A 8 37.47 -47.34 37.50
CA HIS A 8 37.74 -46.05 38.17
C HIS A 8 37.47 -44.85 37.23
N PRO A 9 37.35 -43.62 37.75
CA PRO A 9 36.13 -42.83 37.82
C PRO A 9 36.03 -41.75 36.72
N ARG A 10 34.83 -41.22 36.49
CA ARG A 10 34.64 -40.02 35.67
C ARG A 10 34.60 -38.81 36.58
N ASP A 11 35.60 -37.95 36.43
CA ASP A 11 35.62 -36.60 36.98
C ASP A 11 34.61 -35.72 36.25
N ASP A 12 33.83 -34.99 37.03
CA ASP A 12 33.03 -33.86 36.62
C ASP A 12 33.94 -32.73 36.12
N CYS A 13 33.74 -32.30 34.87
CA CYS A 13 34.25 -31.02 34.39
C CYS A 13 33.10 -30.21 33.80
N SER A 14 32.74 -29.17 34.56
CA SER A 14 31.78 -28.15 34.18
C SER A 14 32.31 -27.35 32.98
N THR A 15 31.56 -27.29 31.89
CA THR A 15 31.84 -26.37 30.77
C THR A 15 30.77 -25.27 30.74
N PRO A 16 31.14 -23.97 30.60
CA PRO A 16 30.20 -22.86 30.71
C PRO A 16 29.31 -22.73 29.47
N CYS A 17 28.07 -22.28 29.68
CA CYS A 17 27.16 -21.80 28.64
C CYS A 17 27.82 -20.67 27.82
N SER A 18 28.19 -20.97 26.58
CA SER A 18 28.53 -19.97 25.57
C SER A 18 27.25 -19.50 24.88
N LEU A 19 26.82 -18.29 25.23
CA LEU A 19 25.74 -17.57 24.61
C LEU A 19 26.28 -16.94 23.32
N ALA A 20 26.08 -17.61 22.19
CA ALA A 20 26.41 -17.04 20.89
C ALA A 20 25.23 -16.18 20.40
N ASP A 21 25.41 -14.87 20.51
CA ASP A 21 24.65 -13.85 19.79
C ASP A 21 24.71 -14.13 18.28
N THR A 22 23.59 -14.52 17.69
CA THR A 22 23.41 -14.41 16.24
C THR A 22 22.71 -13.11 15.95
N ASP A 23 23.52 -12.11 15.58
CA ASP A 23 23.11 -10.92 14.85
C ASP A 23 22.21 -11.31 13.68
N ILE A 24 20.92 -11.01 13.81
CA ILE A 24 19.97 -11.09 12.71
C ILE A 24 20.29 -9.90 11.80
N LEU A 25 21.26 -10.14 10.91
CA LEU A 25 21.52 -9.35 9.72
C LEU A 25 20.18 -9.08 9.04
N SER A 26 19.75 -7.83 9.11
CA SER A 26 18.67 -7.29 8.30
C SER A 26 19.05 -7.51 6.84
N SER A 27 18.58 -8.63 6.30
CA SER A 27 18.68 -8.91 4.88
C SER A 27 17.87 -7.81 4.21
N ALA A 28 18.58 -6.91 3.52
CA ALA A 28 17.98 -5.98 2.60
C ALA A 28 16.99 -6.77 1.76
N GLU A 29 15.71 -6.38 1.80
CA GLU A 29 14.75 -6.85 0.83
C GLU A 29 15.32 -6.47 -0.53
N SER A 30 15.91 -7.46 -1.21
CA SER A 30 16.15 -7.42 -2.64
C SER A 30 14.81 -7.07 -3.24
N THR A 31 14.66 -5.82 -3.66
CA THR A 31 13.51 -5.34 -4.40
C THR A 31 13.40 -6.23 -5.62
N SER A 32 12.54 -7.24 -5.55
CA SER A 32 12.15 -8.03 -6.71
C SER A 32 11.49 -7.06 -7.66
N SER A 33 12.26 -6.59 -8.64
CA SER A 33 11.87 -5.69 -9.74
C SER A 33 10.77 -6.26 -10.65
N ASP A 34 10.11 -7.34 -10.22
CA ASP A 34 9.22 -8.20 -10.98
C ASP A 34 7.73 -7.99 -10.61
N SER A 35 7.47 -7.18 -9.58
CA SER A 35 6.12 -6.86 -9.12
C SER A 35 5.68 -5.51 -9.66
N SER A 36 4.60 -5.50 -10.46
CA SER A 36 3.89 -4.27 -10.88
C SER A 36 3.16 -3.57 -9.71
N LEU A 37 3.23 -4.11 -8.50
CA LEU A 37 2.52 -3.64 -7.31
C LEU A 37 3.34 -2.60 -6.55
N ARG A 38 2.64 -1.62 -5.96
CA ARG A 38 3.24 -0.71 -5.00
C ARG A 38 3.48 -1.47 -3.70
N SER A 39 4.74 -1.49 -3.27
CA SER A 39 5.22 -2.19 -2.07
C SER A 39 5.71 -1.25 -0.98
N GLN A 40 5.99 0.02 -1.29
CA GLN A 40 6.39 1.03 -0.31
C GLN A 40 5.21 1.86 0.25
N PRO A 41 5.07 1.98 1.58
CA PRO A 41 4.07 2.87 2.17
C PRO A 41 4.39 4.33 1.83
N TRP A 42 3.42 5.22 2.06
CA TRP A 42 3.69 6.65 1.93
C TRP A 42 4.80 7.06 2.91
N PRO A 43 5.86 7.74 2.45
CA PRO A 43 7.00 8.06 3.30
C PRO A 43 6.62 9.07 4.38
N LEU A 44 7.17 8.90 5.59
CA LEU A 44 7.02 9.89 6.66
C LEU A 44 7.61 11.26 6.26
N LYS A 45 8.73 11.23 5.53
CA LYS A 45 9.37 12.39 4.92
C LYS A 45 9.52 12.17 3.43
N PHE A 46 8.66 12.81 2.64
CA PHE A 46 8.73 12.72 1.19
C PHE A 46 10.05 13.27 0.65
N GLN A 47 10.77 12.46 -0.12
CA GLN A 47 12.02 12.87 -0.76
C GLN A 47 11.72 13.53 -2.10
N ILE A 48 12.22 14.75 -2.29
CA ILE A 48 12.03 15.45 -3.56
C ILE A 48 12.93 14.81 -4.61
N PRO A 49 12.37 14.31 -5.73
CA PRO A 49 13.13 13.64 -6.77
C PRO A 49 14.16 14.59 -7.38
N GLU A 50 15.14 14.02 -8.06
CA GLU A 50 16.00 14.79 -8.93
C GLU A 50 15.18 15.33 -10.11
N PHE A 51 15.34 16.61 -10.40
CA PHE A 51 14.70 17.23 -11.56
C PHE A 51 15.62 17.16 -12.77
N SER A 52 15.10 17.50 -13.95
CA SER A 52 15.97 17.69 -15.12
C SER A 52 17.03 18.76 -14.82
N TYR A 53 18.19 18.66 -15.47
CA TYR A 53 19.31 19.58 -15.28
C TYR A 53 18.88 21.06 -15.35
N GLU A 54 18.07 21.43 -16.34
CA GLU A 54 17.57 22.79 -16.53
C GLU A 54 16.72 23.27 -15.33
N VAL A 55 15.85 22.42 -14.80
CA VAL A 55 14.99 22.75 -13.65
C VAL A 55 15.82 22.84 -12.38
N GLN A 56 16.71 21.88 -12.18
CA GLN A 56 17.60 21.84 -11.01
C GLN A 56 18.47 23.09 -10.94
N PHE A 57 19.09 23.47 -12.06
CA PHE A 57 19.92 24.67 -12.17
C PHE A 57 19.13 25.96 -11.87
N GLN A 58 17.91 26.11 -12.39
CA GLN A 58 17.05 27.25 -12.09
C GLN A 58 16.68 27.33 -10.60
N LEU A 59 16.38 26.18 -9.98
CA LEU A 59 16.05 26.10 -8.57
C LEU A 59 17.24 26.43 -7.67
N GLU A 60 18.44 25.97 -8.03
CA GLU A 60 19.68 26.27 -7.32
C GLU A 60 20.02 27.75 -7.37
N GLN A 61 19.95 28.37 -8.56
CA GLN A 61 20.13 29.83 -8.68
C GLN A 61 19.09 30.61 -7.87
N GLY A 62 17.82 30.20 -7.92
CA GLY A 62 16.76 30.82 -7.13
C GLY A 62 17.00 30.68 -5.62
N ASN A 63 17.47 29.52 -5.17
CA ASN A 63 17.85 29.31 -3.77
C ASN A 63 19.06 30.15 -3.36
N GLN A 64 20.07 30.28 -4.20
CA GLN A 64 21.22 31.16 -3.92
C GLN A 64 20.77 32.61 -3.78
N ALA A 65 19.93 33.11 -4.68
CA ALA A 65 19.35 34.45 -4.56
C ALA A 65 18.56 34.61 -3.25
N PHE A 66 17.74 33.62 -2.90
CA PHE A 66 17.00 33.62 -1.64
C PHE A 66 17.91 33.66 -0.41
N LEU A 67 18.99 32.89 -0.39
CA LEU A 67 19.96 32.90 0.72
C LEU A 67 20.71 34.23 0.82
N ASN A 68 21.01 34.86 -0.31
CA ASN A 68 21.79 36.10 -0.36
C ASN A 68 20.98 37.32 0.06
N ASN A 69 19.71 37.43 -0.36
CA ASN A 69 18.93 38.65 -0.13
C ASN A 69 17.42 38.41 0.14
N GLY A 70 17.01 37.16 0.38
CA GLY A 70 15.61 36.81 0.63
C GLY A 70 14.70 36.87 -0.60
N THR A 71 15.26 37.01 -1.81
CA THR A 71 14.46 37.07 -3.04
C THR A 71 13.79 35.72 -3.31
N LEU A 72 12.47 35.74 -3.45
CA LEU A 72 11.69 34.56 -3.83
C LEU A 72 11.73 34.38 -5.35
N LEU A 73 11.82 33.13 -5.77
CA LEU A 73 11.72 32.75 -7.18
C LEU A 73 10.24 32.74 -7.57
N HIS A 74 9.89 33.47 -8.62
CA HIS A 74 8.59 33.37 -9.28
C HIS A 74 8.73 32.44 -10.49
N PRO A 75 8.33 31.15 -10.38
CA PRO A 75 8.58 30.18 -11.44
C PRO A 75 7.76 30.51 -12.69
N SER A 76 8.38 30.40 -13.85
CA SER A 76 7.65 30.45 -15.12
C SER A 76 6.64 29.30 -15.19
N THR A 77 5.62 29.44 -16.05
CA THR A 77 4.60 28.40 -16.26
C THR A 77 5.22 27.05 -16.64
N LYS A 78 6.30 27.08 -17.45
CA LYS A 78 7.05 25.88 -17.84
C LYS A 78 7.76 25.25 -16.65
N LEU A 79 8.59 26.03 -15.93
CA LEU A 79 9.33 25.55 -14.76
C LEU A 79 8.38 24.93 -13.71
N LYS A 80 7.27 25.62 -13.43
CA LYS A 80 6.25 25.10 -12.50
C LYS A 80 5.64 23.79 -13.00
N SER A 81 5.31 23.69 -14.28
CA SER A 81 4.75 22.46 -14.86
C SER A 81 5.72 21.27 -14.75
N ASP A 82 7.01 21.50 -14.97
CA ASP A 82 8.05 20.46 -14.97
C ASP A 82 8.33 19.95 -13.55
N ILE A 83 8.44 20.86 -12.57
CA ILE A 83 8.52 20.49 -11.13
C ILE A 83 7.32 19.61 -10.74
N LEU A 84 6.11 20.08 -11.03
CA LEU A 84 4.88 19.35 -10.72
C LEU A 84 4.83 18.00 -11.45
N GLN A 85 5.41 17.91 -12.66
CA GLN A 85 5.45 16.68 -13.44
C GLN A 85 6.33 15.61 -12.79
N SER A 86 7.53 15.98 -12.35
CA SER A 86 8.43 15.07 -11.64
C SER A 86 7.84 14.65 -10.30
N LEU A 87 7.26 15.59 -9.53
CA LEU A 87 6.60 15.28 -8.27
C LEU A 87 5.41 14.34 -8.45
N ALA A 88 4.53 14.59 -9.42
CA ALA A 88 3.40 13.70 -9.68
C ALA A 88 3.84 12.28 -10.09
N SER A 89 4.93 12.19 -10.85
CA SER A 89 5.52 10.89 -11.23
C SER A 89 6.07 10.15 -10.01
N GLU A 90 6.75 10.86 -9.11
CA GLU A 90 7.29 10.27 -7.87
C GLU A 90 6.17 9.83 -6.93
N MET A 91 5.16 10.67 -6.72
CA MET A 91 3.98 10.36 -5.91
C MET A 91 3.25 9.11 -6.39
N ALA A 92 3.18 8.90 -7.72
CA ALA A 92 2.50 7.77 -8.33
C ALA A 92 3.14 6.40 -7.99
N LYS A 93 4.43 6.38 -7.60
CA LYS A 93 5.09 5.16 -7.10
C LYS A 93 4.50 4.68 -5.77
N TYR A 94 4.01 5.60 -4.95
CA TYR A 94 3.38 5.31 -3.66
C TYR A 94 1.86 5.21 -3.77
N LYS A 95 1.20 6.23 -4.33
CA LYS A 95 -0.26 6.31 -4.43
C LYS A 95 -0.73 7.11 -5.65
N ILE A 96 -1.68 6.55 -6.37
CA ILE A 96 -2.37 7.22 -7.50
C ILE A 96 -3.43 8.21 -7.03
N TYR A 97 -4.00 7.97 -5.84
CA TYR A 97 -4.98 8.85 -5.21
C TYR A 97 -4.49 9.34 -3.84
N PRO A 98 -3.51 10.27 -3.80
CA PRO A 98 -3.05 10.85 -2.54
C PRO A 98 -4.18 11.58 -1.80
N SER A 99 -4.16 11.47 -0.49
CA SER A 99 -5.00 12.22 0.45
C SER A 99 -4.58 13.69 0.53
N SER A 100 -5.42 14.53 1.14
CA SER A 100 -5.08 15.94 1.28
C SER A 100 -3.83 16.17 2.14
N ALA A 101 -3.60 15.35 3.17
CA ALA A 101 -2.43 15.43 4.04
C ALA A 101 -1.15 14.98 3.33
N GLU A 102 -1.26 13.99 2.44
CA GLU A 102 -0.14 13.56 1.59
C GLU A 102 0.26 14.66 0.60
N PHE A 103 -0.70 15.42 0.06
CA PHE A 103 -0.39 16.62 -0.73
C PHE A 103 0.29 17.72 0.10
N ASP A 104 -0.10 17.89 1.36
CA ASP A 104 0.57 18.83 2.28
C ASP A 104 2.04 18.42 2.48
N ASN A 105 2.28 17.15 2.76
CA ASN A 105 3.62 16.59 2.98
C ASN A 105 4.56 16.81 1.78
N VAL A 106 4.09 16.63 0.53
CA VAL A 106 4.91 16.90 -0.67
C VAL A 106 5.17 18.38 -0.86
N ALA A 107 4.15 19.21 -0.70
CA ALA A 107 4.27 20.65 -0.89
C ALA A 107 5.21 21.29 0.15
N GLU A 108 5.15 20.82 1.39
CA GLU A 108 6.06 21.21 2.47
C GLU A 108 7.49 20.74 2.20
N ALA A 109 7.69 19.48 1.79
CA ALA A 109 9.01 18.96 1.42
C ALA A 109 9.64 19.77 0.28
N LEU A 110 8.83 20.21 -0.70
CA LEU A 110 9.29 21.00 -1.84
C LEU A 110 9.86 22.36 -1.37
N ILE A 111 9.10 23.11 -0.57
CA ILE A 111 9.56 24.43 -0.10
C ILE A 111 10.65 24.32 0.96
N THR A 112 10.75 23.19 1.66
CA THR A 112 11.83 22.95 2.61
C THR A 112 13.15 22.74 1.87
N LYS A 113 13.14 21.99 0.76
CA LYS A 113 14.33 21.80 -0.09
C LYS A 113 14.64 23.05 -0.92
N TYR A 114 13.62 23.77 -1.38
CA TYR A 114 13.76 24.99 -2.17
C TYR A 114 12.99 26.16 -1.55
N PRO A 115 13.54 26.82 -0.50
CA PRO A 115 12.89 27.95 0.18
C PRO A 115 12.54 29.11 -0.74
N CYS A 116 13.26 29.27 -1.87
CA CYS A 116 12.96 30.27 -2.88
C CYS A 116 11.55 30.13 -3.49
N LEU A 117 10.94 28.94 -3.43
CA LEU A 117 9.61 28.66 -3.97
C LEU A 117 8.45 29.02 -3.03
N LYS A 118 8.72 29.56 -1.83
CA LYS A 118 7.70 29.90 -0.85
C LYS A 118 6.75 30.97 -1.40
N GLU A 119 5.44 30.78 -1.25
CA GLU A 119 4.43 31.72 -1.74
C GLU A 119 4.17 32.83 -0.72
N LYS A 120 4.24 34.10 -1.15
CA LYS A 120 3.87 35.26 -0.33
C LYS A 120 2.36 35.23 -0.02
N GLY A 121 2.00 35.54 1.23
CA GLY A 121 0.60 35.62 1.66
C GLY A 121 -0.06 34.27 2.01
N SER A 122 0.61 33.14 1.79
CA SER A 122 0.16 31.85 2.29
C SER A 122 0.63 31.63 3.73
N VAL A 123 -0.28 31.31 4.65
CA VAL A 123 0.06 30.99 6.06
C VAL A 123 1.09 29.87 6.15
N THR A 124 0.98 28.86 5.30
CA THR A 124 1.93 27.73 5.26
C THR A 124 3.11 27.96 4.32
N GLY A 125 3.03 28.95 3.42
CA GLY A 125 4.01 29.16 2.36
C GLY A 125 3.94 28.17 1.18
N TYR A 126 3.13 27.11 1.26
CA TYR A 126 3.04 26.06 0.21
C TYR A 126 1.62 25.74 -0.29
N TYR A 127 0.59 26.46 0.18
CA TYR A 127 -0.80 26.14 -0.13
C TYR A 127 -1.12 26.10 -1.64
N GLY A 128 -0.63 27.06 -2.43
CA GLY A 128 -0.79 27.07 -3.88
C GLY A 128 -0.05 25.93 -4.58
N TRP A 129 1.09 25.47 -4.05
CA TRP A 129 1.76 24.24 -4.49
C TRP A 129 0.88 23.01 -4.24
N LYS A 130 0.28 22.89 -3.05
CA LYS A 130 -0.68 21.81 -2.73
C LYS A 130 -1.84 21.77 -3.74
N ILE A 131 -2.45 22.92 -4.04
CA ILE A 131 -3.53 23.01 -5.01
C ILE A 131 -3.06 22.63 -6.42
N SER A 132 -1.89 23.14 -6.82
CA SER A 132 -1.28 22.83 -8.12
C SER A 132 -0.98 21.33 -8.27
N LEU A 133 -0.49 20.68 -7.21
CA LEU A 133 -0.26 19.23 -7.16
C LEU A 133 -1.56 18.44 -7.26
N LYS A 134 -2.64 18.87 -6.60
CA LYS A 134 -3.96 18.21 -6.73
C LYS A 134 -4.44 18.19 -8.18
N TYR A 135 -4.35 19.33 -8.87
CA TYR A 135 -4.70 19.42 -10.29
C TYR A 135 -3.75 18.62 -11.17
N LYS A 136 -2.44 18.75 -10.97
CA LYS A 136 -1.43 18.00 -11.74
C LYS A 136 -1.65 16.50 -11.60
N MET A 137 -1.91 15.99 -10.39
CA MET A 137 -2.15 14.58 -10.16
C MET A 137 -3.46 14.10 -10.83
N ALA A 138 -4.49 14.94 -10.88
CA ALA A 138 -5.70 14.62 -11.64
C ALA A 138 -5.45 14.50 -13.15
N ASN A 139 -4.64 15.41 -13.71
CA ASN A 139 -4.24 15.37 -15.12
C ASN A 139 -3.31 14.17 -15.39
N TYR A 140 -2.37 13.90 -14.49
CA TYR A 140 -1.44 12.77 -14.58
C TYR A 140 -2.20 11.43 -14.62
N ARG A 141 -3.21 11.25 -13.76
CA ARG A 141 -4.12 10.10 -13.82
C ARG A 141 -4.86 9.98 -15.17
N THR A 142 -5.33 11.11 -15.71
CA THR A 142 -6.02 11.11 -17.00
C THR A 142 -5.07 10.68 -18.13
N ARG A 143 -3.82 11.14 -18.10
CA ARG A 143 -2.80 10.71 -19.07
C ARG A 143 -2.45 9.24 -18.93
N LEU A 144 -2.20 8.74 -17.71
CA LEU A 144 -1.92 7.32 -17.48
C LEU A 144 -3.06 6.43 -17.96
N ARG A 145 -4.32 6.83 -17.74
CA ARG A 145 -5.49 6.15 -18.30
C ARG A 145 -5.42 6.08 -19.83
N ASN A 146 -5.09 7.19 -20.49
CA ASN A 146 -5.05 7.25 -21.95
C ASN A 146 -3.95 6.37 -22.55
N ILE A 147 -2.89 6.08 -21.80
CA ILE A 147 -1.82 5.15 -22.19
C ILE A 147 -2.20 3.68 -21.91
N GLY A 148 -3.32 3.43 -21.21
CA GLY A 148 -3.86 2.09 -20.99
C GLY A 148 -3.65 1.51 -19.60
N CYS A 149 -3.22 2.32 -18.61
CA CYS A 149 -3.06 1.85 -17.22
C CYS A 149 -4.40 1.33 -16.64
N GLN A 150 -4.49 0.01 -16.40
CA GLN A 150 -5.76 -0.65 -16.08
C GLN A 150 -6.37 -0.15 -14.77
N GLU A 151 -5.54 0.14 -13.77
CA GLU A 151 -5.95 0.67 -12.46
C GLU A 151 -6.84 1.93 -12.60
N LEU A 152 -6.59 2.72 -13.65
CA LEU A 152 -7.26 3.99 -13.91
C LEU A 152 -8.40 3.91 -14.94
N THR A 153 -8.44 2.83 -15.73
CA THR A 153 -9.45 2.60 -16.78
C THR A 153 -10.80 2.15 -16.21
N ILE A 154 -10.79 1.38 -15.11
CA ILE A 154 -12.00 0.86 -14.44
C ILE A 154 -12.94 1.95 -13.92
N ASN A 155 -12.37 3.13 -13.67
CA ASN A 155 -13.13 4.30 -13.23
C ASN A 155 -13.56 5.22 -14.38
N SER A 156 -13.26 4.86 -15.63
CA SER A 156 -13.68 5.63 -16.79
C SER A 156 -15.18 5.46 -17.06
N VAL A 157 -15.85 6.55 -17.43
CA VAL A 157 -17.29 6.56 -17.75
C VAL A 157 -17.59 5.76 -19.04
N LYS A 158 -16.57 5.45 -19.85
CA LYS A 158 -16.72 4.73 -21.13
C LYS A 158 -17.02 3.23 -20.91
N GLU A 159 -16.40 2.57 -19.94
CA GLU A 159 -16.73 1.16 -19.61
C GLU A 159 -18.14 1.01 -19.02
N LYS A 160 -18.68 2.04 -18.36
CA LYS A 160 -20.08 2.05 -17.88
C LYS A 160 -21.12 1.93 -18.99
N ARG A 161 -20.74 2.14 -20.27
CA ARG A 161 -21.69 2.14 -21.41
C ARG A 161 -21.61 0.88 -22.27
N SER A 162 -20.56 0.06 -22.13
CA SER A 162 -20.44 -1.20 -22.89
C SER A 162 -20.97 -2.37 -22.05
N GLY A 163 -22.27 -2.63 -22.18
CA GLY A 163 -22.80 -4.00 -22.13
C GLY A 163 -23.46 -4.51 -20.85
N MET A 164 -23.26 -3.89 -19.68
CA MET A 164 -23.97 -4.30 -18.46
C MET A 164 -24.91 -3.19 -18.00
N GLY A 165 -26.23 -3.42 -18.10
CA GLY A 165 -27.24 -2.62 -17.41
C GLY A 165 -26.97 -2.55 -15.90
N PRO A 166 -27.66 -1.67 -15.14
CA PRO A 166 -27.43 -1.53 -13.71
C PRO A 166 -27.78 -2.84 -12.99
N GLY A 167 -26.78 -3.71 -12.77
CA GLY A 167 -26.94 -4.90 -11.96
C GLY A 167 -27.32 -4.55 -10.52
N PRO A 168 -28.04 -5.43 -9.80
CA PRO A 168 -28.63 -5.13 -8.49
C PRO A 168 -27.63 -4.84 -7.35
N ASN A 169 -26.32 -5.00 -7.58
CA ASN A 169 -25.27 -4.92 -6.56
C ASN A 169 -24.34 -3.70 -6.70
N GLN A 170 -24.85 -2.52 -7.08
CA GLN A 170 -24.05 -1.28 -7.05
C GLN A 170 -23.85 -0.75 -5.62
N VAL A 171 -23.13 -1.51 -4.79
CA VAL A 171 -22.59 -1.00 -3.53
C VAL A 171 -21.66 0.18 -3.85
N LYS A 172 -21.83 1.30 -3.13
CA LYS A 172 -21.07 2.54 -3.33
C LYS A 172 -19.56 2.23 -3.36
N LYS A 173 -18.90 2.59 -4.47
CA LYS A 173 -17.47 2.35 -4.69
C LYS A 173 -16.64 3.02 -3.58
N PRO A 174 -15.79 2.29 -2.83
CA PRO A 174 -14.71 2.91 -2.06
C PRO A 174 -13.69 3.47 -3.06
N ARG A 175 -13.83 4.73 -3.43
CA ARG A 175 -13.08 5.33 -4.55
C ARG A 175 -11.62 5.69 -4.23
N LYS A 176 -11.15 5.50 -2.99
CA LYS A 176 -10.02 6.31 -2.48
C LYS A 176 -9.08 5.64 -1.47
N ALA A 177 -9.28 4.40 -1.06
CA ALA A 177 -8.51 3.81 0.05
C ALA A 177 -7.49 2.74 -0.38
N GLU A 178 -7.72 2.06 -1.49
CA GLU A 178 -6.92 0.92 -1.93
C GLU A 178 -5.72 1.42 -2.75
N VAL A 179 -4.53 0.93 -2.40
CA VAL A 179 -3.27 1.34 -3.05
C VAL A 179 -3.02 0.51 -4.29
N ASN A 180 -3.31 -0.79 -4.25
CA ASN A 180 -3.21 -1.70 -5.40
C ASN A 180 -4.62 -2.11 -5.83
N PHE A 181 -5.42 -1.13 -6.29
CA PHE A 181 -6.83 -1.34 -6.59
C PHE A 181 -7.04 -2.40 -7.68
N CYS A 182 -6.42 -2.21 -8.85
CA CYS A 182 -6.45 -3.17 -9.94
C CYS A 182 -5.15 -3.11 -10.76
N PRO A 183 -4.11 -3.83 -10.32
CA PRO A 183 -2.80 -3.80 -10.97
C PRO A 183 -2.81 -4.52 -12.32
N ASP A 184 -1.84 -4.16 -13.16
CA ASP A 184 -1.50 -4.90 -14.37
C ASP A 184 -0.81 -6.23 -14.03
N TYR A 185 -0.83 -7.18 -14.95
CA TYR A 185 -0.13 -8.44 -14.77
C TYR A 185 1.39 -8.22 -14.68
N PRO A 186 2.11 -9.04 -13.90
CA PRO A 186 3.56 -9.00 -13.88
C PRO A 186 4.15 -9.15 -15.29
N PRO A 187 5.33 -8.56 -15.57
CA PRO A 187 6.00 -8.75 -16.85
C PRO A 187 6.16 -10.24 -17.20
N GLY A 188 5.83 -10.62 -18.43
CA GLY A 188 5.92 -12.01 -18.89
C GLY A 188 4.74 -12.91 -18.50
N GLU A 189 3.84 -12.47 -17.61
CA GLU A 189 2.65 -13.23 -17.24
C GLU A 189 1.46 -12.92 -18.15
N THR A 190 0.78 -13.96 -18.61
CA THR A 190 -0.46 -13.86 -19.40
C THR A 190 -1.67 -14.32 -18.58
N LYS A 191 -2.88 -14.04 -19.07
CA LYS A 191 -4.10 -14.56 -18.43
C LYS A 191 -4.08 -16.09 -18.37
N GLU A 192 -3.57 -16.73 -19.40
CA GLU A 192 -3.49 -18.18 -19.54
C GLU A 192 -2.51 -18.77 -18.52
N SER A 193 -1.30 -18.20 -18.41
CA SER A 193 -0.28 -18.59 -17.41
C SER A 193 -0.83 -18.45 -15.98
N LEU A 194 -1.49 -17.32 -15.68
CA LEU A 194 -2.08 -17.07 -14.36
C LEU A 194 -3.29 -17.97 -14.08
N GLU A 195 -4.02 -18.42 -15.10
CA GLU A 195 -5.10 -19.40 -14.98
C GLU A 195 -4.55 -20.81 -14.68
N GLU A 196 -3.41 -21.19 -15.25
CA GLU A 196 -2.70 -22.43 -14.89
C GLU A 196 -2.21 -22.39 -13.45
N GLU A 197 -1.63 -21.26 -13.03
CA GLU A 197 -1.21 -21.04 -11.64
C GLU A 197 -2.40 -21.14 -10.66
N ARG A 198 -3.55 -20.59 -11.02
CA ARG A 198 -4.81 -20.71 -10.27
C ARG A 198 -5.29 -22.17 -10.18
N LYS A 199 -5.24 -22.94 -11.27
CA LYS A 199 -5.59 -24.36 -11.25
C LYS A 199 -4.67 -25.15 -10.32
N ALA A 200 -3.36 -24.87 -10.34
CA ALA A 200 -2.41 -25.47 -9.42
C ALA A 200 -2.73 -25.09 -7.96
N LEU A 201 -3.07 -23.83 -7.68
CA LEU A 201 -3.49 -23.37 -6.36
C LEU A 201 -4.69 -24.16 -5.81
N LEU A 202 -5.69 -24.51 -6.64
CA LEU A 202 -6.83 -25.33 -6.20
C LEU A 202 -6.42 -26.72 -5.69
N LEU A 203 -5.35 -27.29 -6.24
CA LEU A 203 -4.82 -28.58 -5.79
C LEU A 203 -4.08 -28.41 -4.46
N GLU A 204 -3.31 -27.33 -4.30
CA GLU A 204 -2.54 -27.08 -3.08
C GLU A 204 -3.41 -26.78 -1.87
N VAL A 205 -4.54 -26.09 -2.04
CA VAL A 205 -5.50 -25.79 -0.96
C VAL A 205 -6.12 -27.05 -0.35
N LYS A 206 -6.15 -28.18 -1.08
CA LYS A 206 -6.71 -29.44 -0.57
C LYS A 206 -5.72 -30.26 0.26
N LYS A 207 -4.43 -29.92 0.21
CA LYS A 207 -3.36 -30.66 0.90
C LYS A 207 -3.10 -30.02 2.27
N LYS A 208 -2.56 -30.82 3.20
CA LYS A 208 -2.16 -30.34 4.54
C LYS A 208 -0.77 -29.69 4.50
N ASN A 209 -0.51 -28.74 5.40
CA ASN A 209 0.80 -28.09 5.62
C ASN A 209 1.39 -27.36 4.41
N ASN A 210 0.53 -26.68 3.64
CA ASN A 210 0.89 -26.08 2.36
C ASN A 210 0.87 -24.55 2.34
N ASP A 211 0.74 -23.92 3.50
CA ASP A 211 0.42 -22.50 3.64
C ASP A 211 1.43 -21.59 2.94
N GLN A 212 2.73 -21.89 3.01
CA GLN A 212 3.77 -21.12 2.34
C GLN A 212 3.66 -21.18 0.81
N LEU A 213 3.28 -22.34 0.26
CA LEU A 213 3.09 -22.49 -1.18
C LEU A 213 1.81 -21.78 -1.62
N ILE A 214 0.72 -21.93 -0.86
CA ILE A 214 -0.54 -21.21 -1.08
C ILE A 214 -0.28 -19.71 -1.11
N LYS A 215 0.44 -19.18 -0.12
CA LYS A 215 0.80 -17.76 -0.03
C LYS A 215 1.54 -17.27 -1.27
N ARG A 216 2.60 -17.97 -1.71
CA ARG A 216 3.36 -17.63 -2.93
C ARG A 216 2.48 -17.65 -4.19
N LYS A 217 1.64 -18.68 -4.33
CA LYS A 217 0.71 -18.77 -5.47
C LYS A 217 -0.35 -17.67 -5.44
N MET A 218 -0.84 -17.32 -4.25
CA MET A 218 -1.78 -16.22 -4.04
C MET A 218 -1.17 -14.86 -4.37
N GLU A 219 0.10 -14.63 -4.02
CA GLU A 219 0.87 -13.45 -4.40
C GLU A 219 1.03 -13.37 -5.92
N LYS A 220 1.49 -14.44 -6.57
CA LYS A 220 1.68 -14.50 -8.03
C LYS A 220 0.38 -14.24 -8.81
N THR A 221 -0.74 -14.77 -8.31
CA THR A 221 -2.06 -14.65 -8.96
C THR A 221 -2.86 -13.40 -8.57
N PHE A 222 -2.29 -12.50 -7.76
CA PHE A 222 -3.00 -11.36 -7.19
C PHE A 222 -3.64 -10.46 -8.26
N ALA A 223 -2.87 -10.05 -9.28
CA ALA A 223 -3.38 -9.16 -10.32
C ALA A 223 -4.52 -9.82 -11.11
N TYR A 224 -4.41 -11.11 -11.43
CA TYR A 224 -5.46 -11.85 -12.12
C TYR A 224 -6.76 -11.91 -11.32
N ARG A 225 -6.65 -12.31 -10.04
CA ARG A 225 -7.80 -12.37 -9.13
C ARG A 225 -8.47 -11.01 -8.95
N ARG A 226 -7.71 -9.93 -8.78
CA ARG A 226 -8.27 -8.56 -8.67
C ARG A 226 -9.01 -8.14 -9.93
N GLN A 227 -8.40 -8.36 -11.10
CA GLN A 227 -9.06 -8.04 -12.37
C GLN A 227 -10.37 -8.81 -12.53
N GLU A 228 -10.39 -10.09 -12.19
CA GLU A 228 -11.59 -10.90 -12.26
C GLU A 228 -12.70 -10.43 -11.31
N ILE A 229 -12.38 -10.18 -10.05
CA ILE A 229 -13.36 -9.73 -9.05
C ILE A 229 -13.91 -8.33 -9.41
N ILE A 230 -13.04 -7.41 -9.85
CA ILE A 230 -13.45 -6.03 -10.12
C ILE A 230 -14.19 -5.89 -11.45
N LYS A 231 -13.71 -6.56 -12.50
CA LYS A 231 -14.31 -6.48 -13.85
C LYS A 231 -15.53 -7.39 -13.97
N GLY A 232 -15.46 -8.60 -13.42
CA GLY A 232 -16.53 -9.58 -13.49
C GLY A 232 -17.68 -9.33 -12.51
N MET A 233 -17.40 -8.66 -11.39
CA MET A 233 -18.34 -8.49 -10.27
C MET A 233 -19.10 -9.78 -9.91
N PRO A 234 -18.39 -10.92 -9.75
CA PRO A 234 -19.02 -12.22 -9.52
C PRO A 234 -19.73 -12.27 -8.15
N PHE A 235 -20.67 -13.21 -8.00
CA PHE A 235 -21.26 -13.48 -6.70
C PHE A 235 -20.24 -14.08 -5.73
N ILE A 236 -20.42 -13.88 -4.44
CA ILE A 236 -19.49 -14.39 -3.41
C ILE A 236 -19.32 -15.91 -3.49
N ALA A 237 -20.37 -16.65 -3.89
CA ALA A 237 -20.30 -18.09 -4.10
C ALA A 237 -19.34 -18.47 -5.24
N GLU A 238 -19.34 -17.70 -6.33
CA GLU A 238 -18.43 -17.90 -7.46
C GLU A 238 -16.99 -17.56 -7.07
N VAL A 239 -16.79 -16.46 -6.33
CA VAL A 239 -15.47 -16.10 -5.78
C VAL A 239 -14.94 -17.22 -4.89
N LYS A 240 -15.79 -17.79 -4.01
CA LYS A 240 -15.40 -18.90 -3.12
C LYS A 240 -15.04 -20.15 -3.89
N ASN A 241 -15.79 -20.48 -4.94
CA ASN A 241 -15.50 -21.66 -5.77
C ASN A 241 -14.20 -21.48 -6.56
N ARG A 242 -13.92 -20.28 -7.04
CA ARG A 242 -12.80 -19.99 -7.93
C ARG A 242 -11.50 -19.69 -7.20
N TRP A 243 -11.60 -19.06 -6.02
CA TRP A 243 -10.50 -18.65 -5.14
C TRP A 243 -10.76 -19.09 -3.69
N PRO A 244 -10.86 -20.39 -3.39
CA PRO A 244 -11.19 -20.88 -2.05
C PRO A 244 -10.17 -20.45 -0.99
N ALA A 245 -8.91 -20.23 -1.39
CA ALA A 245 -7.86 -19.72 -0.52
C ALA A 245 -8.23 -18.37 0.12
N LEU A 246 -8.95 -17.48 -0.57
CA LEU A 246 -9.41 -16.19 0.00
C LEU A 246 -10.29 -16.33 1.23
N PHE A 247 -10.85 -17.52 1.48
CA PHE A 247 -11.73 -17.80 2.61
C PHE A 247 -10.99 -18.47 3.78
N SER A 248 -9.65 -18.49 3.75
CA SER A 248 -8.82 -18.74 4.92
C SER A 248 -8.45 -17.42 5.61
N GLU A 249 -8.28 -17.46 6.93
CA GLU A 249 -7.88 -16.29 7.71
C GLU A 249 -6.52 -15.72 7.23
N THR A 250 -5.55 -16.60 7.02
CA THR A 250 -4.20 -16.23 6.58
C THR A 250 -4.23 -15.46 5.25
N GLU A 251 -4.97 -15.96 4.26
CA GLU A 251 -4.98 -15.34 2.94
C GLU A 251 -5.92 -14.15 2.84
N VAL A 252 -7.02 -14.08 3.59
CA VAL A 252 -7.84 -12.85 3.61
C VAL A 252 -7.06 -11.68 4.23
N VAL A 253 -6.27 -11.96 5.28
CA VAL A 253 -5.36 -10.99 5.89
C VAL A 253 -4.29 -10.56 4.89
N ALA A 254 -3.62 -11.52 4.25
CA ALA A 254 -2.58 -11.23 3.26
C ALA A 254 -3.14 -10.45 2.05
N GLU A 255 -4.32 -10.82 1.56
CA GLU A 255 -4.99 -10.15 0.45
C GLU A 255 -5.35 -8.71 0.79
N PHE A 256 -5.89 -8.47 1.99
CA PHE A 256 -6.17 -7.12 2.47
C PHE A 256 -4.89 -6.25 2.47
N THR A 257 -3.79 -6.80 2.96
CA THR A 257 -2.50 -6.10 2.97
C THR A 257 -1.97 -5.88 1.55
N ARG A 258 -2.11 -6.83 0.63
CA ARG A 258 -1.75 -6.62 -0.80
C ARG A 258 -2.54 -5.46 -1.43
N ILE A 259 -3.84 -5.33 -1.11
CA ILE A 259 -4.72 -4.28 -1.64
C ILE A 259 -4.42 -2.91 -1.04
N THR A 260 -4.24 -2.84 0.29
CA THR A 260 -4.26 -1.58 1.04
C THR A 260 -2.89 -1.14 1.54
N MET A 261 -1.92 -2.06 1.57
CA MET A 261 -0.62 -1.95 2.23
C MET A 261 -0.68 -1.74 3.74
N VAL A 262 -1.85 -1.95 4.34
CA VAL A 262 -2.05 -1.85 5.79
C VAL A 262 -2.01 -3.26 6.39
N PRO A 263 -1.22 -3.49 7.45
CA PRO A 263 -1.22 -4.79 8.14
C PRO A 263 -2.55 -4.95 8.89
N LEU A 264 -3.45 -5.81 8.39
CA LEU A 264 -4.84 -5.86 8.83
C LEU A 264 -4.96 -6.11 10.33
N LEU A 265 -4.36 -7.20 10.83
CA LEU A 265 -4.54 -7.66 12.20
C LEU A 265 -3.97 -6.66 13.22
N SER A 266 -2.71 -6.25 13.07
CA SER A 266 -2.08 -5.31 14.00
C SER A 266 -2.77 -3.95 13.99
N THR A 267 -3.19 -3.47 12.81
CA THR A 267 -3.95 -2.21 12.71
C THR A 267 -5.33 -2.34 13.35
N PHE A 268 -6.03 -3.44 13.12
CA PHE A 268 -7.34 -3.70 13.71
C PHE A 268 -7.25 -3.73 15.23
N MET A 269 -6.32 -4.50 15.79
CA MET A 269 -6.13 -4.58 17.24
C MET A 269 -5.75 -3.23 17.85
N ALA A 270 -4.80 -2.50 17.26
CA ALA A 270 -4.42 -1.17 17.76
C ALA A 270 -5.59 -0.16 17.72
N LYS A 271 -6.48 -0.26 16.72
CA LYS A 271 -7.69 0.56 16.67
C LYS A 271 -8.73 0.10 17.68
N LEU A 272 -8.89 -1.21 17.87
CA LEU A 272 -9.79 -1.78 18.87
C LEU A 272 -9.38 -1.30 20.26
N ASP A 273 -8.12 -1.44 20.64
CA ASP A 273 -7.58 -1.00 21.93
C ASP A 273 -7.84 0.49 22.17
N ARG A 274 -7.56 1.31 21.15
CA ARG A 274 -7.79 2.77 21.21
C ARG A 274 -9.25 3.14 21.46
N TYR A 275 -10.20 2.37 20.92
CA TYR A 275 -11.62 2.72 20.93
C TYR A 275 -12.46 1.87 21.90
N ALA A 276 -11.91 0.79 22.46
CA ALA A 276 -12.63 -0.19 23.30
C ALA A 276 -13.36 0.49 24.47
N ASP A 277 -12.68 1.33 25.23
CA ASP A 277 -13.28 2.04 26.37
C ASP A 277 -14.41 2.98 25.97
N HIS A 278 -14.30 3.62 24.80
CA HIS A 278 -15.36 4.45 24.28
C HIS A 278 -16.57 3.62 23.83
N LEU A 279 -16.32 2.53 23.09
CA LEU A 279 -17.36 1.60 22.66
C LEU A 279 -18.11 1.02 23.88
N LEU A 280 -17.39 0.54 24.90
CA LEU A 280 -17.98 0.01 26.13
C LEU A 280 -18.85 1.05 26.85
N ARG A 281 -18.42 2.31 26.92
CA ARG A 281 -19.23 3.40 27.48
C ARG A 281 -20.51 3.64 26.68
N VAL A 282 -20.44 3.63 25.35
CA VAL A 282 -21.61 3.78 24.48
C VAL A 282 -22.57 2.62 24.64
N PHE A 283 -22.08 1.37 24.69
CA PHE A 283 -22.92 0.18 24.89
C PHE A 283 -23.60 0.16 26.26
N LYS A 284 -22.91 0.55 27.33
CA LYS A 284 -23.50 0.68 28.67
C LYS A 284 -24.63 1.72 28.73
N LYS A 285 -24.50 2.84 27.99
CA LYS A 285 -25.55 3.87 27.90
C LYS A 285 -26.77 3.45 27.08
N LYS A 286 -26.63 2.45 26.20
CA LYS A 286 -27.72 1.94 25.35
C LYS A 286 -28.52 0.78 25.97
N GLY A 287 -28.23 0.41 27.21
CA GLY A 287 -29.11 -0.45 28.03
C GLY A 287 -30.38 0.29 28.43
N GLY A 288 -31.33 0.41 27.51
CA GLY A 288 -32.66 0.92 27.79
C GLY A 288 -33.38 0.02 28.80
N THR A 289 -33.88 0.64 29.87
CA THR A 289 -35.14 0.34 30.56
C THR A 289 -35.82 -0.99 30.22
N ALA A 290 -35.23 -2.11 30.61
CA ALA A 290 -36.01 -3.34 30.77
C ALA A 290 -36.92 -3.09 31.98
N LYS A 291 -38.22 -2.90 31.73
CA LYS A 291 -39.27 -2.80 32.75
C LYS A 291 -39.04 -3.89 33.80
N ARG A 292 -38.61 -3.51 35.01
CA ARG A 292 -38.83 -4.34 36.19
C ARG A 292 -40.33 -4.31 36.43
N ILE A 293 -41.03 -5.35 35.99
CA ILE A 293 -42.38 -5.62 36.47
C ILE A 293 -42.21 -5.98 37.94
N ILE A 294 -42.49 -5.03 38.83
CA ILE A 294 -42.72 -5.32 40.24
C ILE A 294 -44.17 -5.80 40.30
N SER A 295 -44.35 -7.10 40.43
CA SER A 295 -45.61 -7.71 40.81
C SER A 295 -45.82 -7.45 42.31
N THR A 296 -46.76 -6.55 42.64
CA THR A 296 -47.46 -6.53 43.93
C THR A 296 -48.59 -7.53 43.90
#